data_AF-A0AA87FIC0-F1
#
_entry.id   AF-A0AA87FIC0-F1
#
_cell.length_a   1.000
_cell.length_b   1.000
_cell.length_c   1.000
_cell.angle_alpha   90.00
_cell.angle_beta   90.00
_cell.angle_gamma   90.00
#
_symmetry.space_group_name_H-M   'P 1'
#
loop_
_entity.id
_entity.type
_entity.pdbx_description
1 polymer ?
#
loop_
_entity_poly.entity_id
_entity_poly.type
_entity_poly.pdbx_seq_one_letter_code
_entity_poly.pdbx_strand_id
1 'polypeptide(L)'
;MSETVQCMTFSELKEIVERLEKQENVNDDTKIMLDTGWDSLQEILPGAISVQEAQAFRVQDELTKEYFGGYALKEKSEKFDASGLVEAVIVIENRY
;
A
#
# COMPACT_ATOMS: atom_id res chain seq x y z
N MET A 1 16.18 -25.30 -5.00
CA MET A 1 17.06 -24.28 -4.42
C MET A 1 16.36 -23.77 -3.18
N SER A 2 17.04 -23.67 -2.03
CA SER A 2 16.41 -23.08 -0.84
C SER A 2 16.26 -21.58 -1.09
N GLU A 3 15.08 -21.16 -1.51
CA GLU A 3 14.75 -19.74 -1.57
C GLU A 3 14.49 -19.26 -0.15
N THR A 4 15.55 -19.04 0.61
CA THR A 4 15.46 -18.32 1.88
C THR A 4 14.96 -16.93 1.57
N VAL A 5 13.72 -16.65 1.97
CA VAL A 5 13.13 -15.31 1.91
C VAL A 5 14.02 -14.36 2.70
N GLN A 6 14.63 -13.39 2.03
CA GLN A 6 15.41 -12.35 2.67
C GLN A 6 14.48 -11.20 3.06
N CYS A 7 13.98 -11.26 4.29
CA CYS A 7 13.18 -10.18 4.87
C CYS A 7 14.03 -8.90 5.01
N MET A 8 13.40 -7.76 4.78
CA MET A 8 13.99 -6.44 4.91
C MET A 8 14.49 -6.22 6.34
N THR A 9 15.72 -5.76 6.44
CA THR A 9 16.34 -5.36 7.70
C THR A 9 15.95 -3.94 8.07
N PHE A 10 16.15 -3.59 9.35
CA PHE A 10 15.93 -2.21 9.80
C PHE A 10 16.85 -1.20 9.11
N SER A 11 18.07 -1.58 8.74
CA SER A 11 18.99 -0.71 8.01
C SER A 11 18.45 -0.37 6.61
N GLU A 12 17.94 -1.38 5.89
CA GLU A 12 17.33 -1.18 4.58
C GLU A 12 16.05 -0.34 4.67
N LEU A 13 15.24 -0.50 5.72
CA LEU A 13 14.09 0.36 5.98
C LEU A 13 14.50 1.83 6.15
N LYS A 14 15.59 2.11 6.89
CA LYS A 14 16.09 3.48 7.04
C LYS A 14 16.52 4.08 5.71
N GLU A 15 17.24 3.31 4.89
CA GLU A 15 17.64 3.75 3.55
C GLU A 15 16.43 4.03 2.66
N ILE A 16 15.34 3.25 2.80
CA ILE A 16 14.08 3.51 2.10
C ILE A 16 13.46 4.82 2.58
N VAL A 17 13.39 5.05 3.89
CA VAL A 17 12.85 6.30 4.47
C VAL A 17 13.65 7.51 3.95
N GLU A 18 14.98 7.45 3.97
CA GLU A 18 15.83 8.53 3.43
C GLU A 18 15.62 8.77 1.92
N ARG A 19 15.24 7.74 1.15
CA ARG A 19 14.87 7.91 -0.27
C ARG A 19 13.49 8.53 -0.42
N LEU A 20 12.53 8.14 0.40
CA LEU A 20 11.17 8.68 0.39
C LEU A 20 11.16 10.16 0.79
N GLU A 21 11.96 10.56 1.78
CA GLU A 21 12.10 11.97 2.20
C GLU A 21 12.62 12.90 1.08
N LYS A 22 13.26 12.34 0.05
CA LYS A 22 13.77 13.10 -1.11
C LYS A 22 12.76 13.21 -2.25
N GLN A 23 11.60 12.56 -2.16
CA GLN A 23 10.57 12.61 -3.19
C GLN A 23 9.61 13.78 -2.97
N GLU A 24 9.43 14.64 -3.97
CA GLU A 24 8.60 15.84 -3.87
C GLU A 24 7.11 15.53 -3.60
N ASN A 25 6.64 14.34 -3.96
CA ASN A 25 5.27 13.88 -3.77
C ASN A 25 5.06 13.10 -2.46
N VAL A 26 6.05 13.08 -1.57
CA VAL A 26 5.97 12.48 -0.24
C VAL A 26 6.16 13.56 0.83
N ASN A 27 5.30 13.53 1.83
CA ASN A 27 5.30 14.43 2.98
C ASN A 27 4.77 13.70 4.22
N ASP A 28 4.74 14.39 5.36
CA ASP A 28 4.32 13.81 6.65
C ASP A 28 2.87 13.28 6.66
N ASP A 29 2.02 13.75 5.75
CA ASP A 29 0.62 13.33 5.60
C ASP A 29 0.44 12.19 4.56
N THR A 30 1.52 11.75 3.92
CA THR A 30 1.47 10.71 2.88
C THR A 30 1.11 9.36 3.48
N LYS A 31 0.05 8.75 2.96
CA LYS A 31 -0.50 7.51 3.51
C LYS A 31 0.38 6.31 3.19
N ILE A 32 0.47 5.37 4.12
CA ILE A 32 1.16 4.08 3.94
C ILE A 32 0.10 2.98 3.83
N MET A 33 0.21 2.15 2.79
CA MET A 33 -0.72 1.06 2.50
C MET A 33 0.02 -0.26 2.39
N LEU A 34 -0.58 -1.31 2.94
CA LEU A 34 -0.11 -2.68 2.79
C LEU A 34 -1.02 -3.38 1.78
N ASP A 35 -0.50 -3.71 0.59
CA ASP A 35 -1.28 -4.37 -0.47
C ASP A 35 -1.22 -5.90 -0.27
N THR A 36 -1.95 -6.38 0.75
CA THR A 36 -1.98 -7.80 1.14
C THR A 36 -3.39 -8.32 1.43
N GLY A 37 -3.57 -9.64 1.36
CA GLY A 37 -4.79 -10.32 1.82
C GLY A 37 -4.93 -10.32 3.35
N TRP A 38 -6.12 -10.70 3.84
CA TRP A 38 -6.51 -10.60 5.26
C TRP A 38 -5.90 -11.69 6.18
N ASP A 39 -5.22 -12.69 5.63
CA ASP A 39 -4.78 -13.87 6.37
C ASP A 39 -3.28 -14.14 6.10
N SER A 40 -2.40 -13.69 7.03
CA SER A 40 -1.04 -14.20 7.33
C SER A 40 -0.07 -13.12 7.84
N LEU A 41 0.90 -13.51 8.70
CA LEU A 41 2.16 -12.78 8.89
C LEU A 41 3.00 -12.95 7.63
N GLN A 42 3.55 -11.86 7.09
CA GLN A 42 4.28 -11.87 5.81
C GLN A 42 5.61 -11.14 5.93
N GLU A 43 6.64 -11.69 5.29
CA GLU A 43 7.94 -11.05 5.15
C GLU A 43 7.89 -9.92 4.10
N ILE A 44 8.40 -8.74 4.46
CA ILE A 44 8.50 -7.60 3.53
C ILE A 44 9.89 -7.63 2.89
N LEU A 45 9.96 -7.63 1.57
CA LEU A 45 11.22 -7.59 0.84
C LEU A 45 11.77 -6.15 0.76
N PRO A 46 13.11 -5.93 0.71
CA PRO A 46 13.70 -4.59 0.56
C PRO A 46 13.15 -3.78 -0.63
N GLY A 47 12.74 -4.46 -1.71
CA GLY A 47 12.15 -3.84 -2.91
C GLY A 47 10.62 -3.77 -2.93
N ALA A 48 9.95 -4.08 -1.82
CA ALA A 48 8.49 -4.08 -1.72
C ALA A 48 7.88 -2.68 -1.60
N ILE A 49 8.68 -1.65 -1.28
CA ILE A 49 8.17 -0.31 -1.01
C ILE A 49 8.25 0.55 -2.27
N SER A 50 7.09 1.05 -2.72
CA SER A 50 6.95 1.93 -3.88
C SER A 50 6.02 3.10 -3.57
N VAL A 51 6.12 4.20 -4.32
CA VAL A 51 5.13 5.28 -4.27
C VAL A 51 4.21 5.16 -5.47
N GLN A 52 2.91 5.08 -5.20
CA GLN A 52 1.88 4.88 -6.20
C GLN A 52 0.75 5.90 -6.02
N GLU A 53 -0.20 5.88 -6.94
CA GLU A 53 -1.42 6.69 -6.86
C GLU A 53 -2.59 5.84 -6.38
N ALA A 54 -3.35 6.34 -5.42
CA ALA A 54 -4.56 5.68 -4.92
C ALA A 54 -5.73 6.67 -4.82
N GLN A 55 -6.94 6.12 -4.76
CA GLN A 55 -8.18 6.85 -4.55
C GLN A 55 -8.99 6.20 -3.44
N ALA A 56 -9.70 7.01 -2.67
CA ALA A 56 -10.67 6.51 -1.71
C ALA A 56 -11.83 5.82 -2.43
N PHE A 57 -12.30 4.71 -1.89
CA PHE A 57 -13.55 4.06 -2.29
C PHE A 57 -14.48 3.91 -1.10
N ARG A 58 -15.76 3.69 -1.40
CA ARG A 58 -16.77 3.40 -0.40
C ARG A 58 -17.70 2.30 -0.92
N VAL A 59 -17.70 1.16 -0.26
CA VAL A 59 -18.56 0.02 -0.60
C VAL A 59 -19.68 -0.11 0.45
N GLN A 60 -20.87 -0.53 0.03
CA GLN A 60 -21.95 -0.86 0.95
C GLN A 60 -21.99 -2.37 1.16
N ASP A 61 -22.02 -2.81 2.41
CA ASP A 61 -22.30 -4.21 2.75
C ASP A 61 -23.77 -4.53 2.44
N GLU A 62 -24.00 -5.58 1.65
CA GLU A 62 -25.34 -5.91 1.18
C GLU A 62 -26.26 -6.41 2.30
N LEU A 63 -25.71 -7.01 3.36
CA LEU A 63 -26.44 -7.60 4.48
C LEU A 63 -26.77 -6.57 5.55
N THR A 64 -25.76 -5.83 6.02
CA THR A 64 -25.89 -4.86 7.12
C THR A 64 -26.31 -3.47 6.64
N LYS A 65 -26.13 -3.18 5.34
CA LYS A 65 -26.30 -1.84 4.72
C LYS A 65 -25.31 -0.79 5.24
N GLU A 66 -24.31 -1.20 6.02
CA GLU A 66 -23.22 -0.34 6.46
C GLU A 66 -22.29 0.00 5.30
N TYR A 67 -21.61 1.14 5.39
CA TYR A 67 -20.63 1.54 4.40
C TYR A 67 -19.22 1.40 4.95
N PHE A 68 -18.35 0.75 4.18
CA PHE A 68 -16.95 0.60 4.47
C PHE A 68 -16.13 1.47 3.51
N GLY A 69 -15.24 2.27 4.10
CA GLY A 69 -14.29 3.08 3.34
C GLY A 69 -12.96 2.36 3.22
N GLY A 70 -12.26 2.61 2.11
CA GLY A 70 -10.90 2.12 1.91
C GLY A 70 -10.18 2.92 0.84
N TYR A 71 -9.01 2.45 0.44
CA TYR A 71 -8.26 3.00 -0.67
C TYR A 71 -8.00 1.91 -1.69
N ALA A 72 -8.14 2.25 -2.96
CA ALA A 72 -7.78 1.40 -4.08
C ALA A 72 -6.65 2.09 -4.85
N LEU A 73 -5.63 1.31 -5.22
CA LEU A 73 -4.65 1.78 -6.20
C LEU A 73 -5.38 2.21 -7.48
N LYS A 74 -4.86 3.23 -8.16
CA LYS A 74 -5.49 3.80 -9.36
C LYS A 74 -5.71 2.76 -10.46
N GLU A 75 -4.85 1.76 -10.59
CA GLU A 75 -5.04 0.65 -11.54
C GLU A 75 -6.20 -0.30 -11.15
N LYS A 76 -6.58 -0.33 -9.86
CA LYS A 76 -7.67 -1.14 -9.31
C LYS A 76 -8.95 -0.31 -9.07
N SER A 77 -8.92 1.00 -9.28
CA SER A 77 -9.99 1.93 -8.86
C SER A 77 -11.33 1.65 -9.51
N GLU A 78 -11.34 1.22 -10.78
CA GLU A 78 -12.57 0.88 -11.51
C GLU A 78 -13.33 -0.30 -10.89
N LYS A 79 -12.63 -1.23 -10.24
CA LYS A 79 -13.27 -2.39 -9.60
C LYS A 79 -14.01 -2.04 -8.32
N PHE A 80 -13.65 -0.91 -7.69
CA PHE A 80 -14.17 -0.50 -6.38
C PHE A 80 -15.08 0.73 -6.46
N ASP A 81 -15.45 1.17 -7.67
CA ASP A 81 -16.15 2.44 -7.90
C ASP A 81 -15.50 3.59 -7.11
N ALA A 82 -14.17 3.59 -7.05
CA ALA A 82 -13.42 4.56 -6.25
C ALA A 82 -13.68 5.96 -6.81
N SER A 83 -14.07 6.88 -5.93
CA SER A 83 -14.47 8.22 -6.28
C SER A 83 -13.88 9.17 -5.25
N GLY A 84 -12.84 9.90 -5.66
CA GLY A 84 -12.09 10.77 -4.77
C GLY A 84 -10.91 11.42 -5.49
N LEU A 85 -10.17 12.24 -4.75
CA LEU A 85 -8.90 12.78 -5.23
C LEU A 85 -7.90 11.64 -5.41
N VAL A 86 -7.17 11.68 -6.51
CA VAL A 86 -5.97 10.87 -6.70
C VAL A 86 -4.87 11.46 -5.84
N GLU A 87 -4.30 10.65 -4.95
CA GLU A 87 -3.21 11.06 -4.08
C GLU A 87 -2.04 10.06 -4.14
N ALA A 88 -0.83 10.56 -3.87
CA ALA A 88 0.36 9.73 -3.74
C ALA A 88 0.32 8.98 -2.40
N VAL A 89 0.66 7.69 -2.44
CA VAL A 89 0.68 6.81 -1.28
C VAL A 89 1.91 5.91 -1.34
N ILE A 90 2.48 5.59 -0.18
CA ILE A 90 3.55 4.61 -0.05
C ILE A 90 2.90 3.23 0.05
N VAL A 91 3.18 2.36 -0.92
CA VAL A 91 2.66 0.99 -0.98
C VAL A 91 3.76 0.02 -0.56
N ILE A 92 3.42 -0.89 0.34
CA ILE A 92 4.21 -2.06 0.68
C ILE A 92 3.57 -3.25 -0.07
N GLU A 93 4.21 -3.69 -1.14
CA GLU A 93 3.78 -4.82 -1.98
C GLU A 93 4.10 -6.17 -1.32
N ASN A 94 3.15 -7.09 -1.32
CA ASN A 94 3.47 -8.51 -1.18
C ASN A 94 3.79 -9.11 -2.56
N ARG A 95 4.91 -9.82 -2.66
CA ARG A 95 5.35 -10.51 -3.88
C ARG A 95 5.26 -12.04 -3.80
N TYR A 96 4.54 -12.56 -2.82
CA TYR A 96 4.31 -14.00 -2.60
C TYR A 96 2.89 -14.42 -2.98
#